data_AF-A0A9W2X7N2-F1
#
_entry.id   AF-A0A9W2X7N2-F1
#
_cell.length_a   1.000
_cell.length_b   1.000
_cell.length_c   1.000
_cell.angle_alpha   90.00
_cell.angle_beta   90.00
_cell.angle_gamma   90.00
#
_symmetry.space_group_name_H-M   'P 1'
#
loop_
_entity.id
_entity.type
_entity.pdbx_description
1 polymer ?
#
loop_
_entity_poly.entity_id
_entity_poly.type
_entity_poly.pdbx_seq_one_letter_code
_entity_poly.pdbx_strand_id
1 'polypeptide(L)'
;MINLTLEVFSHLSTVKIAFNNEVGSQHIRLFDDVRSLKYEHDSLYVSLDGITSKYFAAWGSQGFTSGKQYWEVDVDSSWDWAVGVCKDSWTRKDDGILKESNRDNFLLVCVKEDHHYRLWTTIPNNPLYIEKPQGRVGVFLDFDSGSMGFVDVAKRSLLWRYEDSLFTFPVRPFICTGHM
;
A
#
# COMPACT_ATOMS: atom_id res chain seq x y z
N MET A 1 4.58 -4.46 -31.42
CA MET A 1 4.11 -4.39 -30.02
C MET A 1 5.26 -4.81 -29.14
N ILE A 2 5.94 -3.84 -28.52
CA ILE A 2 7.09 -4.10 -27.65
C ILE A 2 6.54 -4.50 -26.28
N ASN A 3 7.02 -5.62 -25.74
CA ASN A 3 6.76 -6.12 -24.38
C ASN A 3 7.41 -5.18 -23.34
N LEU A 4 6.95 -3.93 -23.27
CA LEU A 4 7.44 -2.91 -22.34
C LEU A 4 7.30 -3.33 -20.88
N THR A 5 6.37 -4.24 -20.57
CA THR A 5 6.19 -4.75 -19.22
C THR A 5 7.39 -5.58 -18.77
N LEU A 6 8.01 -6.41 -19.63
CA LEU A 6 9.06 -7.35 -19.20
C LEU A 6 10.46 -6.74 -19.13
N GLU A 7 10.78 -5.73 -19.95
CA GLU A 7 12.11 -5.10 -19.97
C GLU A 7 12.37 -4.21 -18.73
N VAL A 8 11.32 -3.66 -18.11
CA VAL A 8 11.45 -2.92 -16.83
C VAL A 8 11.88 -3.86 -15.68
N PHE A 9 11.63 -5.18 -15.80
CA PHE A 9 11.84 -6.14 -14.72
C PHE A 9 13.15 -6.92 -14.80
N SER A 10 13.93 -6.83 -15.89
CA SER A 10 15.12 -7.67 -16.11
C SER A 10 16.31 -7.36 -15.19
N HIS A 11 16.30 -6.21 -14.50
CA HIS A 11 17.40 -5.75 -13.64
C HIS A 11 16.97 -5.48 -12.19
N LEU A 12 15.77 -5.89 -11.77
CA LEU A 12 15.32 -5.68 -10.40
C LEU A 12 15.95 -6.72 -9.47
N SER A 13 16.77 -6.26 -8.54
CA SER A 13 17.14 -7.04 -7.36
C SER A 13 15.88 -7.29 -6.53
N THR A 14 15.49 -8.56 -6.40
CA THR A 14 14.45 -8.94 -5.44
C THR A 14 15.03 -8.80 -4.04
N VAL A 15 14.46 -7.89 -3.25
CA VAL A 15 14.89 -7.64 -1.88
C VAL A 15 13.91 -8.30 -0.94
N LYS A 16 14.40 -9.11 0.00
CA LYS A 16 13.58 -9.57 1.13
C LYS A 16 13.40 -8.40 2.08
N ILE A 17 12.19 -7.88 2.15
CA ILE A 17 11.84 -6.80 3.10
C ILE A 17 11.30 -7.45 4.37
N ALA A 18 12.02 -7.26 5.48
CA ALA A 18 11.51 -7.58 6.79
C ALA A 18 10.61 -6.45 7.25
N PHE A 19 9.41 -6.77 7.72
CA PHE A 19 8.50 -5.80 8.32
C PHE A 19 8.65 -5.86 9.83
N ASN A 20 9.08 -4.74 10.42
CA ASN A 20 9.27 -4.60 11.85
C ASN A 20 8.40 -3.41 12.29
N ASN A 21 7.87 -3.43 13.52
CA ASN A 21 6.94 -2.43 14.09
C ASN A 21 5.47 -2.67 13.74
N GLU A 22 4.98 -3.87 14.03
CA GLU A 22 3.56 -4.21 13.96
C GLU A 22 2.76 -3.45 15.03
N VAL A 23 1.73 -2.73 14.60
CA VAL A 23 0.75 -2.09 15.50
C VAL A 23 -0.59 -2.78 15.28
N GLY A 24 -1.32 -3.06 16.36
CA GLY A 24 -2.68 -3.63 16.34
C GLY A 24 -3.79 -2.58 16.50
N SER A 25 -5.00 -2.94 16.05
CA SER A 25 -6.16 -2.07 15.78
C SER A 25 -6.59 -1.06 16.85
N GLN A 26 -6.27 -1.25 18.12
CA GLN A 26 -6.63 -0.29 19.18
C GLN A 26 -5.99 1.11 19.03
N HIS A 27 -5.07 1.28 18.06
CA HIS A 27 -4.42 2.56 17.75
C HIS A 27 -4.35 2.90 16.25
N ILE A 28 -5.01 2.15 15.35
CA ILE A 28 -4.82 2.31 13.90
C ILE A 28 -5.94 3.16 13.31
N ARG A 29 -5.80 4.49 13.35
CA ARG A 29 -6.62 5.41 12.54
C ARG A 29 -6.23 5.40 11.05
N LEU A 30 -5.07 4.84 10.71
CA LEU A 30 -4.53 4.77 9.34
C LEU A 30 -5.49 4.23 8.29
N PHE A 31 -6.22 3.16 8.59
CA PHE A 31 -7.14 2.59 7.60
C PHE A 31 -8.40 3.45 7.48
N ASP A 32 -8.92 3.99 8.58
CA ASP A 32 -9.99 4.99 8.55
C ASP A 32 -9.54 6.28 7.85
N ASP A 33 -8.28 6.68 7.96
CA ASP A 33 -7.69 7.83 7.27
C ASP A 33 -7.54 7.53 5.77
N VAL A 34 -7.02 6.35 5.40
CA VAL A 34 -6.91 5.89 4.01
C VAL A 34 -8.29 5.68 3.37
N ARG A 35 -9.29 5.26 4.16
CA ARG A 35 -10.69 5.10 3.76
C ARG A 35 -11.44 6.43 3.70
N SER A 36 -11.19 7.36 4.63
CA SER A 36 -11.82 8.69 4.70
C SER A 36 -11.28 9.66 3.65
N LEU A 37 -10.11 9.39 3.04
CA LEU A 37 -9.68 10.03 1.78
C LEU A 37 -10.75 9.96 0.67
N LYS A 38 -11.79 9.11 0.83
CA LYS A 38 -12.91 8.96 -0.09
C LYS A 38 -14.22 9.62 0.38
N TYR A 39 -14.41 9.91 1.66
CA TYR A 39 -15.73 10.26 2.20
C TYR A 39 -15.68 11.46 3.15
N GLU A 40 -16.01 12.66 2.64
CA GLU A 40 -16.39 13.82 3.46
C GLU A 40 -17.76 13.66 4.17
N HIS A 41 -18.44 12.53 3.96
CA HIS A 41 -19.72 12.25 4.59
C HIS A 41 -19.94 10.74 4.70
N ASP A 42 -19.60 10.17 5.86
CA ASP A 42 -20.41 9.17 6.58
C ASP A 42 -19.55 8.53 7.68
N SER A 43 -19.55 9.20 8.84
CA SER A 43 -19.08 8.66 10.11
C SER A 43 -20.05 7.64 10.73
N LEU A 44 -20.86 6.95 9.92
CA LEU A 44 -21.95 6.10 10.39
C LEU A 44 -21.83 4.62 10.00
N TYR A 45 -20.62 4.13 9.75
CA TYR A 45 -20.35 2.71 10.04
C TYR A 45 -20.00 2.57 11.52
N VAL A 46 -21.02 2.75 12.35
CA VAL A 46 -21.09 2.04 13.63
C VAL A 46 -20.93 0.57 13.26
N SER A 47 -19.94 -0.08 13.87
CA SER A 47 -19.72 -1.52 13.90
C SER A 47 -21.04 -2.28 13.97
N LEU A 48 -21.59 -2.62 12.81
CA LEU A 48 -22.73 -3.50 12.69
C LEU A 48 -22.14 -4.91 12.71
N ASP A 49 -22.48 -5.61 13.78
CA ASP A 49 -21.92 -6.86 14.28
C ASP A 49 -20.61 -6.69 15.06
N GLY A 50 -20.65 -7.01 16.36
CA GLY A 50 -19.59 -6.82 17.35
C GLY A 50 -18.32 -7.67 17.15
N ILE A 51 -17.83 -7.77 15.92
CA ILE A 51 -16.52 -8.31 15.55
C ILE A 51 -15.63 -7.10 15.26
N THR A 52 -14.70 -6.82 16.16
CA THR A 52 -13.72 -5.73 15.96
C THR A 52 -12.71 -6.20 14.91
N SER A 53 -12.83 -5.72 13.67
CA SER A 53 -11.82 -5.95 12.63
C SER A 53 -10.44 -5.58 13.17
N LYS A 54 -9.51 -6.54 13.17
CA LYS A 54 -8.14 -6.31 13.63
C LYS A 54 -7.28 -5.95 12.44
N TYR A 55 -6.92 -4.68 12.37
CA TYR A 55 -5.91 -4.18 11.45
C TYR A 55 -4.52 -4.35 12.04
N PHE A 56 -3.57 -4.65 11.17
CA PHE A 56 -2.15 -4.69 11.45
C PHE A 56 -1.44 -3.81 10.44
N ALA A 57 -0.68 -2.83 10.93
CA ALA A 57 0.18 -1.99 10.11
C ALA A 57 1.64 -2.32 10.42
N ALA A 58 2.46 -2.41 9.38
CA ALA A 58 3.89 -2.65 9.53
C ALA A 58 4.70 -1.85 8.50
N TRP A 59 5.90 -1.48 8.89
CA TRP A 59 6.85 -0.76 8.04
C TRP A 59 8.04 -1.67 7.73
N GLY A 60 8.61 -1.52 6.54
CA GLY A 60 9.87 -2.17 6.20
C GLY A 60 10.96 -1.77 7.19
N SER A 61 11.86 -2.68 7.55
CA SER A 61 12.97 -2.44 8.47
C SER A 61 13.95 -1.38 7.95
N GLN A 62 14.02 -1.23 6.63
CA GLN A 62 14.88 -0.28 5.93
C GLN A 62 14.04 0.66 5.05
N GLY A 63 14.43 1.94 5.03
CA GLY A 63 13.98 2.92 4.04
C GLY A 63 14.96 3.01 2.86
N PHE A 64 14.49 3.53 1.75
CA PHE A 64 15.22 3.67 0.50
C PHE A 64 15.41 5.15 0.13
N THR A 65 16.62 5.46 -0.33
CA THR A 65 17.03 6.78 -0.83
C THR A 65 17.74 6.70 -2.18
N SER A 66 17.78 5.50 -2.79
CA SER A 66 18.41 5.25 -4.10
C SER A 66 18.08 3.84 -4.58
N GLY A 67 18.33 3.61 -5.87
CA GLY A 67 18.32 2.30 -6.51
C GLY A 67 16.92 1.76 -6.84
N LYS A 68 16.92 0.53 -7.37
CA LYS A 68 15.71 -0.15 -7.86
C LYS A 68 15.39 -1.39 -7.04
N GLN A 69 14.22 -1.40 -6.42
CA GLN A 69 13.82 -2.41 -5.46
C GLN A 69 12.53 -3.10 -5.89
N TYR A 70 12.43 -4.38 -5.57
CA TYR A 70 11.23 -5.18 -5.78
C TYR A 70 10.95 -6.07 -4.57
N TRP A 71 9.69 -6.12 -4.17
CA TRP A 71 9.21 -7.05 -3.13
C TRP A 71 7.77 -7.48 -3.43
N GLU A 72 7.36 -8.60 -2.83
CA GLU A 72 6.03 -9.16 -2.97
C GLU A 72 5.36 -9.24 -1.61
N VAL A 73 4.07 -8.92 -1.56
CA VAL A 73 3.24 -8.99 -0.35
C VAL A 73 2.11 -9.99 -0.58
N ASP A 74 1.97 -10.94 0.33
CA ASP A 74 0.82 -11.85 0.36
C ASP A 74 -0.42 -11.11 0.86
N VAL A 75 -1.46 -11.10 0.03
CA VAL A 75 -2.72 -10.38 0.27
C VAL A 75 -3.94 -11.31 0.29
N ASP A 76 -3.72 -12.61 0.10
CA ASP A 76 -4.81 -13.58 -0.13
C ASP A 76 -5.63 -13.81 1.14
N SER A 77 -4.93 -13.87 2.28
CA SER A 77 -5.51 -14.05 3.61
C SER A 77 -6.17 -12.80 4.19
N SER A 78 -6.06 -11.66 3.51
CA SER A 78 -6.54 -10.35 3.99
C SER A 78 -7.79 -9.93 3.21
N TRP A 79 -8.81 -9.47 3.93
CA TRP A 79 -10.00 -8.92 3.29
C TRP A 79 -9.76 -7.50 2.83
N ASP A 80 -9.17 -6.72 3.71
CA ASP A 80 -8.75 -5.36 3.45
C ASP A 80 -7.23 -5.30 3.48
N TRP A 81 -6.63 -4.52 2.59
CA TRP A 81 -5.20 -4.29 2.63
C TRP A 81 -4.79 -2.99 1.95
N ALA A 82 -3.63 -2.48 2.35
CA ALA A 82 -2.92 -1.41 1.67
C ALA A 82 -1.45 -1.80 1.57
N VAL A 83 -0.87 -1.68 0.38
CA VAL A 83 0.54 -2.02 0.12
C VAL A 83 1.21 -0.92 -0.70
N GLY A 84 2.47 -0.63 -0.40
CA GLY A 84 3.25 0.34 -1.17
C GLY A 84 4.34 0.98 -0.33
N VAL A 85 4.51 2.29 -0.47
CA VAL A 85 5.49 3.04 0.31
C VAL A 85 4.88 4.26 0.99
N CYS A 86 5.46 4.65 2.10
CA CYS A 86 5.24 5.94 2.73
C CYS A 86 6.57 6.70 2.85
N LYS A 87 6.52 8.00 3.14
CA LYS A 87 7.70 8.74 3.58
C LYS A 87 8.40 8.03 4.74
N ASP A 88 9.72 7.99 4.76
CA ASP A 88 10.48 7.29 5.80
C ASP A 88 10.22 7.87 7.20
N SER A 89 10.00 9.19 7.27
CA SER A 89 9.65 9.91 8.51
C SER A 89 8.22 9.66 8.99
N TRP A 90 7.43 8.84 8.29
CA TRP A 90 6.10 8.40 8.74
C TRP A 90 6.20 7.32 9.83
N THR A 91 7.42 6.95 10.21
CA THR A 91 7.70 6.13 11.40
C THR A 91 7.37 6.91 12.69
N ARG A 92 6.66 6.22 13.58
CA ARG A 92 6.05 6.67 14.85
C ARG A 92 6.68 7.92 15.49
N LYS A 93 5.92 9.01 15.56
CA LYS A 93 5.95 9.87 16.77
C LYS A 93 5.13 9.16 17.84
N ASP A 94 5.65 9.15 19.06
CA ASP A 94 5.28 8.28 20.20
C ASP A 94 3.78 8.20 20.58
N ASP A 95 2.96 9.07 20.00
CA ASP A 95 1.56 9.33 20.32
C ASP A 95 0.57 8.49 19.49
N GLY A 96 1.03 7.73 18.49
CA GLY A 96 0.14 6.95 17.61
C GLY A 96 -0.77 7.81 16.70
N ILE A 97 -0.57 9.13 16.71
CA ILE A 97 -1.28 10.09 15.87
C ILE A 97 -0.36 10.45 14.72
N LEU A 98 -0.66 9.95 13.53
CA LEU A 98 -0.07 10.51 12.32
C LEU A 98 -0.62 11.92 12.16
N LYS A 99 0.25 12.93 12.27
CA LYS A 99 -0.16 14.31 11.95
C LYS A 99 -0.63 14.33 10.50
N GLU A 100 -1.87 14.78 10.31
CA GLU A 100 -2.64 14.92 9.05
C GLU A 100 -1.92 15.67 7.91
N SER A 101 -0.71 16.20 8.14
CA SER A 101 -0.03 17.11 7.20
C SER A 101 0.96 16.46 6.24
N ASN A 102 1.34 15.19 6.40
CA ASN A 102 2.30 14.54 5.49
C ASN A 102 1.62 13.43 4.68
N ARG A 103 0.85 13.86 3.69
CA ARG A 103 0.24 13.07 2.62
C ARG A 103 1.29 12.57 1.64
N ASP A 104 2.34 11.91 2.12
CA ASP A 104 3.42 11.39 1.28
C ASP A 104 3.39 9.85 1.35
N ASN A 105 2.29 9.28 0.88
CA ASN A 105 2.12 7.83 0.77
C ASN A 105 1.59 7.46 -0.62
N PHE A 106 2.13 6.37 -1.16
CA PHE A 106 1.82 5.85 -2.48
C PHE A 106 1.44 4.39 -2.30
N LEU A 107 0.17 4.17 -1.98
CA LEU A 107 -0.35 2.86 -1.64
C LEU A 107 -1.38 2.41 -2.67
N LEU A 108 -1.33 1.13 -3.02
CA LEU A 108 -2.46 0.42 -3.60
C LEU A 108 -3.30 -0.13 -2.45
N VAL A 109 -4.58 0.23 -2.45
CA VAL A 109 -5.54 -0.11 -1.41
C VAL A 109 -6.60 -1.02 -1.99
N CYS A 110 -7.01 -2.04 -1.26
CA CYS A 110 -8.12 -2.92 -1.56
C CYS A 110 -9.01 -3.05 -0.33
N VAL A 111 -10.31 -2.80 -0.51
CA VAL A 111 -11.29 -2.88 0.57
C VAL A 111 -12.47 -3.72 0.11
N LYS A 112 -12.89 -4.62 1.00
CA LYS A 112 -14.08 -5.46 0.84
C LYS A 112 -15.32 -4.64 1.18
N GLU A 113 -16.27 -4.64 0.25
CA GLU A 113 -17.59 -4.06 0.44
C GLU A 113 -18.63 -5.09 0.07
N ASP A 114 -19.31 -5.59 1.09
CA ASP A 114 -20.26 -6.68 1.02
C ASP A 114 -19.63 -7.90 0.31
N HIS A 115 -20.02 -8.11 -0.95
CA HIS A 115 -19.60 -9.23 -1.80
C HIS A 115 -18.57 -8.84 -2.86
N HIS A 116 -18.09 -7.60 -2.87
CA HIS A 116 -17.17 -7.08 -3.88
C HIS A 116 -15.92 -6.46 -3.24
N TYR A 117 -14.91 -6.20 -4.07
CA TYR A 117 -13.71 -5.48 -3.66
C TYR A 117 -13.55 -4.21 -4.50
N ARG A 118 -13.12 -3.13 -3.86
CA ARG A 118 -12.76 -1.88 -4.53
C ARG A 118 -11.27 -1.65 -4.37
N LEU A 119 -10.60 -1.25 -5.46
CA LEU A 119 -9.19 -0.90 -5.46
C LEU A 119 -8.99 0.56 -5.81
N TRP A 120 -7.98 1.19 -5.22
CA TRP A 120 -7.57 2.55 -5.57
C TRP A 120 -6.13 2.84 -5.16
N THR A 121 -5.56 3.91 -5.71
CA THR A 121 -4.31 4.49 -5.23
C THR A 121 -4.54 5.67 -4.30
N THR A 122 -3.62 5.97 -3.38
CA THR A 122 -3.77 7.10 -2.45
C THR A 122 -3.46 8.46 -3.06
N ILE A 123 -2.34 8.60 -3.78
CA ILE A 123 -1.90 9.89 -4.35
C ILE A 123 -1.34 9.74 -5.76
N PRO A 124 -2.04 10.25 -6.80
CA PRO A 124 -3.40 10.79 -6.73
C PRO A 124 -4.39 9.72 -6.25
N ASN A 125 -5.51 10.17 -5.67
CA ASN A 125 -6.61 9.28 -5.35
C ASN A 125 -7.26 8.81 -6.65
N ASN A 126 -7.00 7.57 -7.06
CA ASN A 126 -7.47 7.05 -8.33
C ASN A 126 -8.14 5.67 -8.16
N PRO A 127 -9.47 5.56 -8.38
CA PRO A 127 -10.15 4.27 -8.42
C PRO A 127 -9.65 3.36 -9.55
N LEU A 128 -9.46 2.08 -9.24
CA LEU A 128 -9.04 1.06 -10.18
C LEU A 128 -10.16 0.04 -10.37
N TYR A 129 -10.65 -0.08 -11.61
CA TYR A 129 -11.72 -1.01 -11.99
C TYR A 129 -11.12 -2.35 -12.46
N ILE A 130 -10.42 -3.01 -11.54
CA ILE A 130 -9.75 -4.29 -11.78
C ILE A 130 -10.14 -5.30 -10.71
N GLU A 131 -10.05 -6.58 -11.03
CA GLU A 131 -10.30 -7.66 -10.06
C GLU A 131 -9.26 -7.62 -8.92
N LYS A 132 -9.68 -8.05 -7.72
CA LYS A 132 -8.76 -8.24 -6.59
C LYS A 132 -7.63 -9.22 -6.98
N PRO A 133 -6.36 -8.80 -6.89
CA PRO A 133 -5.22 -9.71 -7.04
C PRO A 133 -5.30 -10.90 -6.10
N GLN A 134 -5.00 -12.10 -6.61
CA GLN A 134 -4.97 -13.34 -5.83
C GLN A 134 -3.53 -13.69 -5.47
N GLY A 135 -3.31 -14.20 -4.26
CA GLY A 135 -1.97 -14.53 -3.78
C GLY A 135 -1.14 -13.29 -3.42
N ARG A 136 -0.36 -12.77 -4.38
CA ARG A 136 0.64 -11.72 -4.11
C ARG A 136 0.52 -10.50 -5.01
N VAL A 137 0.72 -9.33 -4.41
CA VAL A 137 0.96 -8.07 -5.11
C VAL A 137 2.46 -7.78 -5.08
N GLY A 138 3.05 -7.58 -6.24
CA GLY A 138 4.43 -7.12 -6.37
C GLY A 138 4.47 -5.59 -6.36
N VAL A 139 5.43 -5.03 -5.63
CA VAL A 139 5.72 -3.59 -5.63
C VAL A 139 7.10 -3.40 -6.22
N PHE A 140 7.20 -2.53 -7.22
CA PHE A 140 8.48 -2.08 -7.76
C PHE A 140 8.69 -0.60 -7.44
N LEU A 141 9.92 -0.25 -7.11
CA LEU A 141 10.37 1.09 -6.81
C LEU A 141 11.64 1.36 -7.61
N ASP A 142 11.63 2.39 -8.44
CA ASP A 142 12.83 2.98 -9.03
C ASP A 142 13.03 4.34 -8.35
N PHE A 143 13.84 4.36 -7.29
CA PHE A 143 14.08 5.60 -6.55
C PHE A 143 14.75 6.65 -7.43
N ASP A 144 15.68 6.21 -8.27
CA ASP A 144 16.54 7.11 -9.05
C ASP A 144 15.74 7.82 -10.16
N SER A 145 14.75 7.15 -10.77
CA SER A 145 13.82 7.79 -11.72
C SER A 145 12.62 8.46 -11.04
N GLY A 146 12.39 8.16 -9.76
CA GLY A 146 11.21 8.60 -9.05
C GLY A 146 9.93 7.91 -9.52
N SER A 147 10.00 6.66 -10.01
CA SER A 147 8.84 5.89 -10.48
C SER A 147 8.56 4.67 -9.61
N MET A 148 7.31 4.23 -9.56
CA MET A 148 6.93 3.02 -8.82
C MET A 148 5.65 2.41 -9.38
N GLY A 149 5.30 1.20 -8.95
CA GLY A 149 4.01 0.62 -9.29
C GLY A 149 3.79 -0.76 -8.73
N PHE A 150 2.68 -1.34 -9.18
CA PHE A 150 2.09 -2.54 -8.61
C PHE A 150 1.75 -3.55 -9.70
N VAL A 151 2.02 -4.82 -9.43
CA VAL A 151 1.72 -5.93 -10.34
C VAL A 151 0.93 -7.02 -9.62
N ASP A 152 0.01 -7.65 -10.34
CA ASP A 152 -0.54 -8.94 -9.95
C ASP A 152 0.47 -9.99 -10.34
N VAL A 153 1.09 -10.64 -9.34
CA VAL A 153 2.17 -11.60 -9.57
C VAL A 153 1.65 -12.86 -10.26
N ALA A 154 0.44 -13.29 -9.92
CA ALA A 154 -0.16 -14.50 -10.48
C ALA A 154 -0.54 -14.29 -11.95
N LYS A 155 -1.17 -13.15 -12.27
CA LYS A 155 -1.57 -12.79 -13.63
C LYS A 155 -0.44 -12.19 -14.47
N ARG A 156 0.68 -11.82 -13.84
CA ARG A 156 1.83 -11.13 -14.45
C ARG A 156 1.41 -9.85 -15.18
N SER A 157 0.47 -9.12 -14.58
CA SER A 157 -0.13 -7.92 -15.17
C SER A 157 0.11 -6.69 -14.31
N LEU A 158 0.35 -5.55 -14.96
CA LEU A 158 0.42 -4.26 -14.29
C LEU A 158 -0.96 -3.88 -13.73
N LEU A 159 -1.01 -3.57 -12.44
CA LEU A 159 -2.21 -3.05 -11.77
C LEU A 159 -2.25 -1.53 -11.87
N TRP A 160 -1.12 -0.90 -11.56
CA TRP A 160 -0.97 0.56 -11.62
C TRP A 160 0.51 0.93 -11.68
N ARG A 161 0.82 2.07 -12.31
CA ARG A 161 2.14 2.68 -12.32
C ARG A 161 2.01 4.17 -12.06
N TYR A 162 2.91 4.68 -11.24
CA TYR A 162 3.15 6.09 -11.12
C TYR A 162 4.37 6.46 -11.98
N GLU A 163 4.25 7.56 -12.71
CA GLU A 163 5.28 8.06 -13.64
C GLU A 163 6.47 8.69 -12.90
N ASP A 164 7.49 9.13 -13.61
CA ASP A 164 8.73 9.65 -13.03
C ASP A 164 8.54 10.90 -12.13
N SER A 165 9.53 11.17 -11.27
CA SER A 165 9.60 12.33 -10.36
C SER A 165 8.55 12.38 -9.22
N LEU A 166 8.09 11.23 -8.72
CA LEU A 166 7.09 11.16 -7.63
C LEU A 166 7.60 11.56 -6.26
N PHE A 167 8.83 11.16 -5.95
CA PHE A 167 9.41 11.30 -4.62
C PHE A 167 10.84 11.84 -4.72
N THR A 168 11.11 12.88 -3.94
CA THR A 168 12.44 13.46 -3.71
C THR A 168 12.93 13.24 -2.27
N PHE A 169 12.17 12.44 -1.51
CA PHE A 169 12.39 12.17 -0.10
C PHE A 169 12.57 10.66 0.13
N PRO A 170 13.28 10.26 1.19
CA PRO A 170 13.38 8.86 1.59
C PRO A 170 11.99 8.22 1.76
N VAL A 171 11.83 7.01 1.25
CA VAL A 171 10.58 6.23 1.34
C VAL A 171 10.81 4.91 2.05
N ARG A 172 9.77 4.36 2.68
CA ARG A 172 9.82 3.09 3.39
C ARG A 172 8.66 2.20 2.93
N PRO A 173 8.89 0.89 2.71
CA PRO A 173 7.81 -0.06 2.48
C PRO A 173 6.78 0.00 3.60
N PHE A 174 5.51 -0.10 3.23
CA PHE A 174 4.40 -0.07 4.16
C PHE A 174 3.37 -1.12 3.74
N ILE A 175 2.87 -1.84 4.75
CA ILE A 175 1.72 -2.72 4.61
C ILE A 175 0.72 -2.44 5.72
N CYS A 176 -0.56 -2.56 5.38
CA CYS A 176 -1.66 -2.64 6.32
C CYS A 176 -2.56 -3.78 5.88
N THR A 177 -2.93 -4.68 6.80
CA THR A 177 -3.88 -5.76 6.51
C THR A 177 -4.99 -5.77 7.55
N GLY A 178 -6.22 -6.02 7.08
CA GLY A 178 -7.40 -6.25 7.90
C GLY A 178 -7.82 -7.71 7.80
N HIS A 179 -7.90 -8.36 8.97
CA HIS A 179 -8.44 -9.72 9.10
C HIS A 179 -9.71 -9.68 9.96
N MET A 180 -10.64 -10.58 9.64
CA MET A 180 -11.81 -10.87 10.49
C MET A 180 -11.41 -11.74 11.68
#